data_AF-A7H784-F1
#
_entry.id   AF-A7H784-F1
#
_cell.length_a   1.000
_cell.length_b   1.000
_cell.length_c   1.000
_cell.angle_alpha   90.00
_cell.angle_beta   90.00
_cell.angle_gamma   90.00
#
_symmetry.space_group_name_H-M   'P 1'
#
loop_
_entity.id
_entity.type
_entity.pdbx_description
1 polymer ?
#
loop_
_entity_poly.entity_id
_entity_poly.type
_entity_poly.pdbx_seq_one_letter_code
_entity_poly.pdbx_strand_id
1 'polypeptide(L)'
;MRDRRWDHLYDRERQPVKAYVLERFAGELARELEAWPPPFVEWVSDELRARWAAGAAERPRDDVLRFALEVARLDLVRDFEGVERHLAADAHRLQTPAEAAALHLLVRLVTEKCLGLKEYAEGARLRREDLAAMLHDVERRLFRVTLA
;
A
#
# COMPACT_ATOMS: atom_id res chain seq x y z
N MET A 1 -25.35 -29.75 -5.37
CA MET A 1 -25.71 -28.51 -6.12
C MET A 1 -25.73 -27.36 -5.15
N ARG A 2 -24.94 -26.30 -5.37
CA ARG A 2 -24.95 -25.12 -4.51
C ARG A 2 -26.15 -24.26 -4.91
N ASP A 3 -27.08 -24.04 -3.98
CA ASP A 3 -28.34 -23.34 -4.23
C ASP A 3 -28.08 -21.82 -4.35
N ARG A 4 -27.99 -21.35 -5.61
CA ARG A 4 -27.64 -19.96 -5.97
C ARG A 4 -28.65 -18.92 -5.50
N ARG A 5 -29.82 -19.36 -5.00
CA ARG A 5 -30.91 -18.48 -4.58
C ARG A 5 -30.54 -17.64 -3.35
N TRP A 6 -29.61 -18.10 -2.52
CA TRP A 6 -29.19 -17.43 -1.28
C TRP A 6 -27.86 -16.69 -1.37
N ASP A 7 -27.14 -16.78 -2.50
CA ASP A 7 -25.81 -16.15 -2.66
C ASP A 7 -25.84 -14.63 -2.42
N HIS A 8 -26.91 -13.95 -2.85
CA HIS A 8 -27.08 -12.50 -2.71
C HIS A 8 -27.23 -12.02 -1.24
N LEU A 9 -27.72 -12.87 -0.34
CA LEU A 9 -27.85 -12.57 1.09
C LEU A 9 -26.48 -12.69 1.79
N TYR A 10 -25.71 -13.73 1.46
CA TYR A 10 -24.34 -13.89 1.95
C TYR A 10 -23.40 -12.79 1.43
N ASP A 11 -23.57 -12.35 0.18
CA ASP A 11 -22.78 -11.25 -0.37
C ASP A 11 -23.08 -9.91 0.33
N ARG A 12 -24.33 -9.69 0.79
CA ARG A 12 -24.73 -8.47 1.51
C ARG A 12 -24.20 -8.42 2.94
N GLU A 13 -24.15 -9.54 3.67
CA GLU A 13 -23.53 -9.61 5.01
C GLU A 13 -21.99 -9.60 4.97
N ARG A 14 -21.39 -10.03 3.86
CA ARG A 14 -19.93 -10.00 3.66
C ARG A 14 -19.38 -8.62 3.32
N GLN A 15 -20.17 -7.75 2.68
CA GLN A 15 -19.76 -6.36 2.40
C GLN A 15 -19.35 -5.59 3.69
N PRO A 16 -20.11 -5.64 4.80
CA PRO A 16 -19.69 -5.10 6.09
C PRO A 16 -18.34 -5.63 6.56
N VAL A 17 -18.12 -6.95 6.47
CA VAL A 17 -16.86 -7.58 6.91
C VAL A 17 -15.70 -7.12 6.05
N LYS A 18 -15.87 -7.10 4.73
CA LYS A 18 -14.85 -6.62 3.78
C LYS A 18 -14.46 -5.16 4.07
N ALA A 19 -15.46 -4.29 4.19
CA ALA A 19 -15.25 -2.87 4.45
C ALA A 19 -14.53 -2.66 5.79
N TYR A 20 -14.97 -3.34 6.85
CA TYR A 20 -14.34 -3.28 8.17
C TYR A 20 -12.88 -3.74 8.14
N VAL A 21 -12.58 -4.86 7.46
CA VAL A 21 -11.19 -5.36 7.34
C VAL A 21 -10.30 -4.36 6.61
N LEU A 22 -10.76 -3.83 5.47
CA LEU A 22 -10.00 -2.84 4.69
C LEU A 22 -9.78 -1.55 5.49
N GLU A 23 -10.83 -1.07 6.17
CA GLU A 23 -10.75 0.13 7.00
C GLU A 23 -9.76 -0.07 8.16
N ARG A 24 -9.83 -1.21 8.85
CA ARG A 24 -8.93 -1.50 9.97
C ARG A 24 -7.49 -1.60 9.49
N PHE A 25 -7.25 -2.33 8.41
CA PHE A 25 -5.94 -2.49 7.81
C PHE A 25 -5.36 -1.16 7.33
N ALA A 26 -6.14 -0.31 6.68
CA ALA A 26 -5.69 1.02 6.28
C ALA A 26 -5.17 1.84 7.46
N GLY A 27 -5.75 1.63 8.65
CA GLY A 27 -5.41 2.41 9.85
C GLY A 27 -4.15 1.89 10.51
N GLU A 28 -3.94 0.58 10.46
CA GLU A 28 -2.71 -0.06 10.90
C GLU A 28 -1.56 0.27 9.95
N LEU A 29 -1.77 0.13 8.64
CA LEU A 29 -0.76 0.48 7.64
C LEU A 29 -0.34 1.95 7.70
N ALA A 30 -1.29 2.88 7.87
CA ALA A 30 -0.95 4.30 8.06
C ALA A 30 -0.08 4.52 9.30
N ARG A 31 -0.44 3.93 10.45
CA ARG A 31 0.37 4.02 11.68
C ARG A 31 1.76 3.38 11.52
N GLU A 32 1.85 2.26 10.82
CA GLU A 32 3.13 1.61 10.54
C GLU A 32 4.02 2.46 9.62
N LEU A 33 3.45 3.21 8.68
CA LEU A 33 4.18 4.13 7.80
C LEU A 33 4.59 5.43 8.49
N GLU A 34 3.88 5.86 9.55
CA GLU A 34 4.31 6.96 10.43
C GLU A 34 5.55 6.58 11.24
N ALA A 35 5.64 5.33 11.69
CA ALA A 35 6.80 4.79 12.38
C ALA A 35 7.90 4.44 11.37
N TRP A 36 8.87 5.34 11.15
CA TRP A 36 9.95 5.14 10.19
C TRP A 36 11.28 4.69 10.82
N PRO A 37 11.99 3.70 10.25
CA PRO A 37 11.55 2.83 9.14
C PRO A 37 10.40 1.91 9.57
N PRO A 38 9.51 1.47 8.65
CA PRO A 38 8.34 0.70 9.03
C PRO A 38 8.72 -0.56 9.82
N PRO A 39 8.07 -0.85 10.95
CA PRO A 39 8.49 -1.94 11.84
C PRO A 39 8.32 -3.33 11.21
N PHE A 40 7.53 -3.43 10.14
CA PHE A 40 7.30 -4.67 9.42
C PHE A 40 8.39 -5.01 8.38
N VAL A 41 9.42 -4.18 8.24
CA VAL A 41 10.56 -4.51 7.37
C VAL A 41 11.39 -5.60 8.04
N GLU A 42 11.09 -6.85 7.71
CA GLU A 42 11.90 -8.00 8.12
C GLU A 42 13.12 -8.14 7.20
N TRP A 43 14.28 -7.75 7.71
CA TRP A 43 15.55 -7.94 7.02
C TRP A 43 15.99 -9.41 7.13
N VAL A 44 15.55 -10.22 6.18
CA VAL A 44 15.89 -11.66 6.12
C VAL A 44 17.37 -11.94 5.81
N SER A 45 18.14 -10.91 5.40
CA SER A 45 19.60 -11.00 5.24
C SER A 45 20.28 -9.63 5.36
N ASP A 46 21.58 -9.63 5.67
CA ASP A 46 22.38 -8.40 5.76
C ASP A 46 22.57 -7.75 4.37
N GLU A 47 22.60 -8.55 3.29
CA GLU A 47 22.63 -8.03 1.91
C GLU A 47 21.35 -7.28 1.55
N LEU A 48 20.18 -7.78 2.01
CA LEU A 48 18.91 -7.09 1.79
C LEU A 48 18.88 -5.78 2.58
N ARG A 49 19.39 -5.79 3.82
CA ARG A 49 19.54 -4.57 4.63
C ARG A 49 20.45 -3.56 3.95
N ALA A 50 21.62 -4.00 3.44
CA ALA A 50 22.56 -3.13 2.75
C ALA A 50 21.97 -2.53 1.46
N ARG A 51 21.22 -3.33 0.70
CA ARG A 51 20.56 -2.88 -0.55
C ARG A 51 19.60 -1.71 -0.32
N TRP A 52 18.84 -1.76 0.77
CA TRP A 52 17.80 -0.78 1.05
C TRP A 52 18.20 0.27 2.11
N ALA A 53 19.43 0.21 2.61
CA ALA A 53 19.94 1.11 3.65
C ALA A 53 19.73 2.59 3.29
N ALA A 54 20.01 2.98 2.04
CA ALA A 54 19.83 4.36 1.59
C ALA A 54 18.36 4.82 1.61
N GLY A 55 17.43 3.92 1.24
CA GLY A 55 16.00 4.22 1.24
C GLY A 55 15.38 4.18 2.63
N ALA A 56 15.94 3.41 3.56
CA ALA A 56 15.45 3.26 4.93
C ALA A 56 16.09 4.24 5.93
N ALA A 57 17.19 4.91 5.57
CA ALA A 57 18.01 5.72 6.47
C ALA A 57 17.23 6.85 7.13
N GLU A 58 16.39 7.55 6.38
CA GLU A 58 15.60 8.70 6.86
C GLU A 58 14.18 8.61 6.34
N ARG A 59 13.23 9.18 7.08
CA ARG A 59 11.84 9.26 6.62
C ARG A 59 11.80 10.19 5.41
N PRO A 60 11.33 9.72 4.24
CA PRO A 60 11.24 10.57 3.06
C PRO A 60 10.21 11.68 3.23
N ARG A 61 10.29 12.72 2.39
CA ARG A 61 9.29 13.79 2.35
C ARG A 61 7.89 13.24 2.10
N ASP A 62 6.88 13.91 2.62
CA ASP A 62 5.48 13.51 2.48
C ASP A 62 5.05 13.37 1.01
N ASP A 63 5.61 14.19 0.11
CA ASP A 63 5.35 14.07 -1.32
C ASP A 63 5.88 12.77 -1.93
N VAL A 64 7.04 12.29 -1.48
CA VAL A 64 7.61 11.00 -1.92
C VAL A 64 6.81 9.83 -1.38
N LEU A 65 6.33 9.92 -0.12
CA LEU A 65 5.40 8.94 0.45
C LEU A 65 4.10 8.87 -0.36
N ARG A 66 3.52 10.03 -0.70
CA ARG A 66 2.32 10.11 -1.54
C ARG A 66 2.56 9.51 -2.91
N PHE A 67 3.69 9.85 -3.53
CA PHE A 67 4.07 9.32 -4.83
C PHE A 67 4.22 7.79 -4.81
N ALA A 68 4.85 7.25 -3.76
CA ALA A 68 4.98 5.81 -3.60
C ALA A 68 3.61 5.12 -3.45
N LEU A 69 2.66 5.73 -2.73
CA LEU A 69 1.29 5.20 -2.63
C LEU A 69 0.56 5.24 -3.99
N GLU A 70 0.73 6.31 -4.77
CA GLU A 70 0.19 6.40 -6.14
C GLU A 70 0.73 5.28 -7.03
N VAL A 71 2.04 5.07 -7.02
CA VAL A 71 2.70 4.00 -7.80
C VAL A 71 2.27 2.61 -7.30
N ALA A 72 2.18 2.39 -5.98
CA ALA A 72 1.75 1.12 -5.41
C ALA A 72 0.30 0.76 -5.80
N ARG A 73 -0.58 1.75 -5.98
CA ARG A 73 -1.95 1.50 -6.49
C ARG A 73 -1.95 0.94 -7.91
N LEU A 74 -1.12 1.50 -8.78
CA LEU A 74 -0.96 1.05 -10.17
C LEU A 74 -0.35 -0.36 -10.21
N ASP A 75 0.68 -0.59 -9.39
CA ASP A 75 1.34 -1.89 -9.25
C ASP A 75 0.37 -2.98 -8.74
N LEU A 76 -0.45 -2.65 -7.73
CA LEU A 76 -1.46 -3.57 -7.19
C LEU A 76 -2.46 -4.05 -8.25
N VAL A 77 -2.89 -3.17 -9.15
CA VAL A 77 -3.80 -3.52 -10.26
C VAL A 77 -3.07 -4.02 -11.51
N ARG A 78 -1.74 -4.17 -11.45
CA ARG A 78 -0.86 -4.61 -12.55
C ARG A 78 -0.87 -3.68 -13.77
N ASP A 79 -1.08 -2.38 -13.56
CA ASP A 79 -0.94 -1.36 -14.60
C ASP A 79 0.54 -0.94 -14.71
N PHE A 80 1.37 -1.83 -15.28
CA PHE A 80 2.82 -1.61 -15.37
C PHE A 80 3.19 -0.46 -16.30
N GLU A 81 2.44 -0.27 -17.39
CA GLU A 81 2.63 0.90 -18.26
C GLU A 81 2.29 2.20 -17.52
N GLY A 82 1.23 2.18 -16.71
CA GLY A 82 0.89 3.29 -15.81
C GLY A 82 2.01 3.60 -14.83
N VAL A 83 2.60 2.56 -14.20
CA VAL A 83 3.77 2.72 -13.31
C VAL A 83 4.92 3.42 -14.04
N GLU A 84 5.32 2.94 -15.21
CA GLU A 84 6.44 3.52 -15.97
C GLU A 84 6.16 4.97 -16.37
N ARG A 85 4.96 5.25 -16.90
CA ARG A 85 4.56 6.61 -17.26
C ARG A 85 4.55 7.55 -16.07
N HIS A 86 4.02 7.11 -14.93
CA HIS A 86 3.92 7.92 -13.71
C HIS A 86 5.31 8.20 -13.12
N LEU A 87 6.18 7.18 -13.07
CA LEU A 87 7.57 7.35 -12.65
C LEU A 87 8.35 8.33 -13.54
N ALA A 88 8.13 8.28 -14.86
CA ALA A 88 8.80 9.19 -15.80
C ALA A 88 8.26 10.63 -15.71
N ALA A 89 6.95 10.81 -15.66
CA ALA A 89 6.31 12.13 -15.61
C ALA A 89 6.62 12.87 -14.29
N ASP A 90 6.61 12.14 -13.18
CA ASP A 90 6.74 12.70 -11.84
C ASP A 90 8.13 12.49 -11.22
N ALA A 91 9.13 12.13 -12.04
CA ALA A 91 10.53 11.98 -11.61
C ALA A 91 11.07 13.23 -10.88
N HIS A 92 10.57 14.42 -11.24
CA HIS A 92 10.94 15.70 -10.63
C HIS A 92 10.58 15.81 -9.13
N ARG A 93 9.67 14.98 -8.62
CA ARG A 93 9.32 14.89 -7.19
C ARG A 93 10.45 14.28 -6.36
N LEU A 94 11.32 13.49 -6.98
CA LEU A 94 12.46 12.83 -6.34
C LEU A 94 13.70 13.73 -6.48
N GLN A 95 14.14 14.31 -5.37
CA GLN A 95 15.24 15.28 -5.36
C GLN A 95 16.60 14.64 -5.09
N THR A 96 16.62 13.45 -4.48
CA THR A 96 17.84 12.76 -4.12
C THR A 96 17.79 11.27 -4.49
N PRO A 97 18.95 10.61 -4.67
CA PRO A 97 18.99 9.16 -4.84
C PRO A 97 18.41 8.39 -3.66
N ALA A 98 18.50 8.94 -2.44
CA ALA A 98 17.91 8.34 -1.24
C ALA A 98 16.38 8.36 -1.31
N GLU A 99 15.78 9.43 -1.83
CA GLU A 99 14.33 9.50 -2.04
C GLU A 99 13.85 8.52 -3.12
N ALA A 100 14.61 8.36 -4.20
CA ALA A 100 14.31 7.35 -5.21
C ALA A 100 14.38 5.93 -4.62
N ALA A 101 15.41 5.64 -3.81
CA ALA A 101 15.52 4.37 -3.10
C ALA A 101 14.37 4.17 -2.10
N ALA A 102 13.97 5.22 -1.37
CA ALA A 102 12.86 5.19 -0.43
C ALA A 102 11.52 4.94 -1.15
N LEU A 103 11.29 5.56 -2.31
CA LEU A 103 10.11 5.30 -3.13
C LEU A 103 10.02 3.83 -3.55
N HIS A 104 11.10 3.26 -4.08
CA HIS A 104 11.09 1.85 -4.49
C HIS A 104 10.89 0.90 -3.30
N LEU A 105 11.49 1.21 -2.16
CA LEU A 105 11.29 0.46 -0.92
C LEU A 105 9.82 0.53 -0.48
N LEU A 106 9.23 1.72 -0.44
CA LEU A 106 7.85 1.95 -0.06
C LEU A 106 6.86 1.21 -0.96
N VAL A 107 7.02 1.32 -2.29
CA VAL A 107 6.15 0.62 -3.26
C VAL A 107 6.17 -0.87 -2.98
N ARG A 108 7.37 -1.46 -2.86
CA ARG A 108 7.54 -2.87 -2.53
C ARG A 108 6.83 -3.25 -1.23
N LEU A 109 7.15 -2.55 -0.15
CA LEU A 109 6.65 -2.84 1.20
C LEU A 109 5.13 -2.75 1.30
N VAL A 110 4.55 -1.71 0.71
CA VAL A 110 3.11 -1.49 0.68
C VAL A 110 2.41 -2.56 -0.16
N THR A 111 2.93 -2.88 -1.36
CA THR A 111 2.38 -3.94 -2.19
C THR A 111 2.45 -5.29 -1.48
N GLU A 112 3.60 -5.66 -0.91
CA GLU A 112 3.78 -6.92 -0.17
C GLU A 112 2.80 -7.03 1.00
N LYS A 113 2.65 -5.98 1.82
CA LYS A 113 1.66 -5.92 2.90
C LYS A 113 0.22 -6.10 2.41
N CYS A 114 -0.15 -5.43 1.32
CA CYS A 114 -1.50 -5.51 0.76
C CYS A 114 -1.80 -6.91 0.19
N LEU A 115 -0.83 -7.51 -0.50
CA LEU A 115 -0.96 -8.88 -1.01
C LEU A 115 -1.02 -9.90 0.13
N GLY A 116 -0.23 -9.71 1.18
CA GLY A 116 -0.31 -10.52 2.40
C GLY A 116 -1.69 -10.45 3.04
N LEU A 117 -2.32 -9.27 3.13
CA LEU A 117 -3.70 -9.16 3.63
C LEU A 117 -4.67 -10.02 2.81
N LYS A 118 -4.56 -10.01 1.48
CA LYS A 118 -5.42 -10.81 0.60
C LYS A 118 -5.25 -12.32 0.84
N GLU A 119 -4.05 -12.76 1.16
CA GLU A 119 -3.76 -14.17 1.50
C GLU A 119 -4.33 -14.53 2.88
N TYR A 120 -4.09 -13.71 3.90
CA TYR A 120 -4.61 -13.96 5.26
C TYR A 120 -6.14 -13.86 5.35
N ALA A 121 -6.75 -12.93 4.60
CA ALA A 121 -8.18 -12.68 4.61
C ALA A 121 -8.91 -13.38 3.44
N GLU A 122 -8.53 -14.62 3.12
CA GLU A 122 -9.10 -15.38 2.00
C GLU A 122 -10.65 -15.44 2.05
N GLY A 123 -11.22 -15.55 3.25
CA GLY A 123 -12.66 -15.56 3.49
C GLY A 123 -13.39 -14.26 3.11
N ALA A 124 -12.69 -13.11 3.07
CA ALA A 124 -13.24 -11.81 2.73
C ALA A 124 -13.24 -11.53 1.21
N ARG A 125 -12.65 -12.43 0.40
CA ARG A 125 -12.61 -12.32 -1.08
C ARG A 125 -12.09 -10.96 -1.58
N LEU A 126 -11.00 -10.48 -0.98
CA LEU A 126 -10.38 -9.22 -1.37
C LEU A 126 -9.84 -9.27 -2.80
N ARG A 127 -10.17 -8.27 -3.61
CA ARG A 127 -9.61 -8.08 -4.94
C ARG A 127 -8.52 -7.02 -4.92
N ARG A 128 -7.69 -6.98 -5.97
CA ARG A 128 -6.59 -6.01 -6.08
C ARG A 128 -7.11 -4.58 -6.14
N GLU A 129 -8.26 -4.40 -6.78
CA GLU A 129 -8.96 -3.12 -6.88
C GLU A 129 -9.45 -2.65 -5.50
N ASP A 130 -9.86 -3.57 -4.63
CA ASP A 130 -10.25 -3.24 -3.25
C ASP A 130 -9.03 -2.76 -2.43
N LEU A 131 -7.86 -3.38 -2.62
CA LEU A 131 -6.60 -2.99 -1.97
C LEU A 131 -6.08 -1.64 -2.50
N ALA A 132 -6.08 -1.44 -3.81
CA ALA A 132 -5.66 -0.19 -4.44
C ALA A 132 -6.58 0.97 -4.03
N ALA A 133 -7.89 0.73 -3.94
CA ALA A 133 -8.84 1.71 -3.40
C ALA A 133 -8.54 2.05 -1.94
N MET A 134 -8.28 1.04 -1.10
CA MET A 134 -7.93 1.21 0.32
C MET A 134 -6.67 2.07 0.54
N LEU A 135 -5.70 2.07 -0.38
CA LEU A 135 -4.54 2.96 -0.28
C LEU A 135 -4.90 4.46 -0.34
N HIS A 136 -6.08 4.85 -0.86
CA HIS A 136 -6.56 6.22 -0.73
C HIS A 136 -6.95 6.55 0.72
N ASP A 137 -7.44 5.58 1.49
CA ASP A 137 -7.74 5.76 2.92
C ASP A 137 -6.46 5.90 3.74
N VAL A 138 -5.42 5.13 3.39
CA VAL A 138 -4.08 5.24 3.98
C VAL A 138 -3.52 6.65 3.74
N GLU A 139 -3.53 7.10 2.48
CA GLU A 139 -3.07 8.44 2.11
C GLU A 139 -3.82 9.55 2.87
N ARG A 140 -5.16 9.46 2.94
CA ARG A 140 -6.00 10.40 3.70
C ARG A 140 -5.66 10.45 5.19
N ARG A 141 -5.28 9.32 5.79
CA ARG A 141 -4.93 9.21 7.21
C ARG A 141 -3.54 9.76 7.49
N LEU A 142 -2.58 9.47 6.62
CA LEU A 142 -1.20 9.96 6.74
C LEU A 142 -1.11 11.48 6.58
N PHE A 143 -1.81 12.03 5.58
CA PHE A 143 -1.66 13.43 5.20
C PHE A 143 -2.87 14.28 5.55
N ARG A 144 -3.61 13.91 6.62
CA ARG A 144 -4.83 14.59 7.10
C ARG A 144 -4.87 16.02 6.58
N VAL A 145 -5.81 16.30 5.66
CA VAL A 145 -6.06 17.67 5.21
C VAL A 145 -6.42 18.46 6.46
N THR A 146 -5.44 19.16 7.00
CA THR A 146 -5.66 20.14 8.04
C THR A 146 -6.24 21.31 7.26
N LEU A 147 -7.54 21.29 7.04
CA LEU A 147 -8.28 22.52 6.76
C LEU A 147 -8.15 23.34 8.05
N ALA A 148 -7.06 24.11 8.14
CA ALA A 148 -6.93 25.23 9.04
C ALA A 148 -7.78 26.39 8.50
#